data_AF-X0VYS7-F1
#
_entry.id   AF-X0VYS7-F1
#
_cell.length_a   1.000
_cell.length_b   1.000
_cell.length_c   1.000
_cell.angle_alpha   90.00
_cell.angle_beta   90.00
_cell.angle_gamma   90.00
#
_symmetry.space_group_name_H-M   'P 1'
#
loop_
_entity.id
_entity.type
_entity.pdbx_description
1 polymer ?
#
loop_
_entity_poly.entity_id
_entity_poly.type
_entity_poly.pdbx_seq_one_letter_code
_entity_poly.pdbx_strand_id
1 'polypeptide(L)'
;LFCGMADLYSEIGDKTLLKALRRVWVKMVKARMYITGGIGSEKGTEGFKKDFTLNNEDSYSETCAAIGNMMWNLRMLQITGSCKYADLIEKLLYNAMLVGQSIDGKEYTYDNPLISYGKDKRREWFRCACCPPNVARIIAVLGDYIYSTSERGIWIHQYIGNDAKIDLDSNLISISQTSGFPWRGEVKIKLILSRSQKFSLFLRIPDWSIDTELKINGIKFNEGLSRGKYVEILRTWLDNDILDLTFNLKPKFVESDQRIK
;
A
#
# COMPACT_ATOMS: atom_id res chain seq x y z
N LEU A 1 -15.41 10.95 1.47
CA LEU A 1 -15.27 11.96 2.55
C LEU A 1 -13.81 12.17 2.97
N PHE A 2 -13.10 11.16 3.52
CA PHE A 2 -11.76 11.37 4.09
C PHE A 2 -10.66 11.70 3.07
N CYS A 3 -10.74 11.19 1.83
CA CYS A 3 -9.86 11.65 0.75
C CYS A 3 -10.00 13.16 0.52
N GLY A 4 -11.22 13.65 0.33
CA GLY A 4 -11.47 15.09 0.13
C GLY A 4 -11.04 15.96 1.31
N MET A 5 -11.16 15.46 2.55
CA MET A 5 -10.62 16.16 3.72
C MET A 5 -9.07 16.22 3.71
N ALA A 6 -8.40 15.17 3.23
CA ALA A 6 -6.95 15.15 3.09
C ALA A 6 -6.48 16.08 1.97
N ASP A 7 -7.20 16.09 0.84
CA ASP A 7 -6.96 17.01 -0.27
C ASP A 7 -7.13 18.46 0.20
N LEU A 8 -8.22 18.78 0.92
CA LEU A 8 -8.42 20.12 1.50
C LEU A 8 -7.31 20.51 2.47
N TYR A 9 -6.85 19.59 3.33
CA TYR A 9 -5.70 19.85 4.21
C TYR A 9 -4.44 20.23 3.40
N SER A 10 -4.16 19.55 2.30
CA SER A 10 -2.99 19.83 1.46
C SER A 10 -3.05 21.22 0.84
N GLU A 11 -4.24 21.71 0.50
CA GLU A 11 -4.44 23.04 -0.10
C GLU A 11 -4.35 24.18 0.93
N ILE A 12 -4.99 24.04 2.10
CA ILE A 12 -5.14 25.16 3.05
C ILE A 12 -4.34 25.01 4.35
N GLY A 13 -3.72 23.85 4.59
CA GLY A 13 -2.88 23.60 5.76
C GLY A 13 -3.63 23.52 7.11
N ASP A 14 -4.95 23.37 7.12
CA ASP A 14 -5.74 23.33 8.36
C ASP A 14 -5.44 22.06 9.19
N LYS A 15 -4.61 22.23 10.22
CA LYS A 15 -4.17 21.16 11.11
C LYS A 15 -5.30 20.46 11.85
N THR A 16 -6.48 21.07 11.99
CA THR A 16 -7.65 20.42 12.60
C THR A 16 -8.14 19.25 11.75
N LEU A 17 -8.09 19.36 10.42
CA LEU A 17 -8.41 18.31 9.47
C LEU A 17 -7.44 17.13 9.62
N LEU A 18 -6.13 17.39 9.61
CA LEU A 18 -5.13 16.33 9.75
C LEU A 18 -5.24 15.61 11.11
N LYS A 19 -5.54 16.34 12.18
CA LYS A 19 -5.78 15.74 13.51
C LYS A 19 -7.00 14.81 13.48
N ALA A 20 -8.09 15.24 12.84
CA ALA A 20 -9.29 14.41 12.68
C ALA A 20 -9.01 13.16 11.83
N LEU A 21 -8.35 13.32 10.69
CA LEU A 21 -7.96 12.22 9.80
C LEU A 21 -7.11 11.17 10.53
N ARG A 22 -6.08 11.60 11.27
CA ARG A 22 -5.23 10.70 12.06
C ARG A 22 -6.04 9.91 13.09
N ARG A 23 -6.96 10.57 13.81
CA ARG A 23 -7.81 9.92 14.82
C ARG A 23 -8.72 8.87 14.19
N VAL A 24 -9.39 9.21 13.09
CA VAL A 24 -10.29 8.26 12.40
C VAL A 24 -9.49 7.10 11.81
N TRP A 25 -8.32 7.36 11.21
CA TRP A 25 -7.48 6.32 10.64
C TRP A 25 -7.02 5.32 11.69
N VAL A 26 -6.54 5.81 12.85
CA VAL A 26 -6.12 4.92 13.96
C VAL A 26 -7.29 4.06 14.42
N LYS A 27 -8.48 4.65 14.58
CA LYS A 27 -9.68 3.92 14.99
C LYS A 27 -10.09 2.85 13.97
N MET A 28 -10.06 3.18 12.68
CA MET A 28 -10.35 2.23 11.60
C MET A 28 -9.37 1.05 11.66
N VAL A 29 -8.06 1.33 11.64
CA VAL A 29 -7.03 0.29 11.59
C VAL A 29 -7.00 -0.57 12.84
N LYS A 30 -7.19 0.01 14.03
CA LYS A 30 -7.06 -0.70 15.30
C LYS A 30 -8.32 -1.43 15.76
N ALA A 31 -9.50 -1.04 15.28
CA ALA A 31 -10.75 -1.55 15.84
C ALA A 31 -11.83 -1.92 14.81
N ARG A 32 -11.67 -1.59 13.52
CA ARG A 32 -12.74 -1.74 12.52
C ARG A 32 -12.26 -2.28 11.17
N MET A 33 -11.11 -2.95 11.15
CA MET A 33 -10.50 -3.47 9.93
C MET A 33 -10.20 -4.95 10.11
N TYR A 34 -10.60 -5.74 9.14
CA TYR A 34 -10.32 -7.17 9.10
C TYR A 34 -8.84 -7.45 8.79
N ILE A 35 -8.40 -8.69 9.02
CA ILE A 35 -7.01 -9.09 8.75
C ILE A 35 -6.60 -8.96 7.28
N THR A 36 -7.55 -8.94 6.35
CA THR A 36 -7.33 -8.67 4.93
C THR A 36 -7.11 -7.19 4.62
N GLY A 37 -7.35 -6.29 5.58
CA GLY A 37 -7.47 -4.84 5.32
C GLY A 37 -8.89 -4.42 4.92
N GLY A 38 -9.79 -5.38 4.70
CA GLY A 38 -11.20 -5.10 4.40
C GLY A 38 -11.88 -4.32 5.52
N ILE A 39 -12.83 -3.45 5.14
CA ILE A 39 -13.60 -2.60 6.04
C ILE A 39 -15.08 -2.66 5.69
N GLY A 40 -15.93 -2.47 6.70
CA GLY A 40 -17.38 -2.67 6.59
C GLY A 40 -17.79 -4.00 7.20
N SER A 41 -18.44 -3.95 8.36
CA SER A 41 -18.88 -5.14 9.12
C SER A 41 -20.40 -5.26 9.22
N GLU A 42 -21.13 -4.37 8.55
CA GLU A 42 -22.59 -4.36 8.45
C GLU A 42 -23.01 -4.40 6.98
N LYS A 43 -23.61 -5.51 6.54
CA LYS A 43 -24.07 -5.67 5.15
C LYS A 43 -25.24 -4.73 4.82
N GLY A 44 -26.17 -4.55 5.76
CA GLY A 44 -27.41 -3.79 5.51
C GLY A 44 -27.21 -2.30 5.25
N THR A 45 -26.15 -1.72 5.81
CA THR A 45 -25.80 -0.30 5.62
C THR A 45 -24.47 -0.11 4.88
N GLU A 46 -23.84 -1.18 4.42
CA GLU A 46 -22.50 -1.18 3.81
C GLU A 46 -21.48 -0.40 4.68
N GLY A 47 -21.58 -0.59 6.01
CA GLY A 47 -21.05 0.35 6.99
C GLY A 47 -20.25 -0.30 8.11
N PHE A 48 -19.79 0.54 9.03
CA PHE A 48 -19.09 0.10 10.23
C PHE A 48 -20.06 -0.19 11.37
N LYS A 49 -19.98 -1.38 11.97
CA LYS A 49 -20.54 -1.63 13.31
C LYS A 49 -19.71 -0.94 14.40
N LYS A 50 -19.97 -1.31 15.66
CA LYS A 50 -19.19 -0.87 16.82
C LYS A 50 -17.74 -1.36 16.74
N ASP A 51 -16.88 -0.71 17.52
CA ASP A 51 -15.48 -1.08 17.63
C ASP A 51 -15.35 -2.56 18.03
N PHE A 52 -14.40 -3.27 17.41
CA PHE A 52 -14.12 -4.69 17.61
C PHE A 52 -15.24 -5.66 17.19
N THR A 53 -16.30 -5.17 16.53
CA THR A 53 -17.34 -6.03 15.95
C THR A 53 -16.93 -6.45 14.54
N LEU A 54 -16.14 -7.52 14.45
CA LEU A 54 -15.49 -8.00 13.23
C LEU A 54 -15.74 -9.51 13.00
N ASN A 55 -17.02 -9.90 12.93
CA ASN A 55 -17.39 -11.29 12.60
C ASN A 55 -16.91 -11.64 11.19
N ASN A 56 -16.22 -12.79 11.05
CA ASN A 56 -15.65 -13.22 9.77
C ASN A 56 -16.71 -13.66 8.75
N GLU A 57 -17.79 -14.30 9.23
CA GLU A 57 -18.90 -14.80 8.40
C GLU A 57 -19.73 -13.66 7.80
N ASP A 58 -20.00 -12.62 8.60
CA ASP A 58 -20.83 -11.47 8.20
C ASP A 58 -20.02 -10.30 7.60
N SER A 59 -18.72 -10.49 7.37
CA SER A 59 -17.86 -9.45 6.82
C SER A 59 -18.41 -8.95 5.48
N TYR A 60 -18.64 -7.64 5.39
CA TYR A 60 -18.99 -7.02 4.12
C TYR A 60 -17.72 -6.76 3.31
N SER A 61 -16.75 -6.06 3.89
CA SER A 61 -15.42 -5.86 3.28
C SER A 61 -15.48 -5.55 1.78
N GLU A 62 -16.27 -4.55 1.41
CA GLU A 62 -16.54 -4.23 0.00
C GLU A 62 -15.25 -3.92 -0.77
N THR A 63 -15.15 -4.39 -2.01
CA THR A 63 -14.02 -4.08 -2.91
C THR A 63 -13.86 -2.56 -3.11
N CYS A 64 -14.96 -1.80 -3.27
CA CYS A 64 -14.88 -0.33 -3.36
C CYS A 64 -14.38 0.32 -2.07
N ALA A 65 -14.71 -0.23 -0.91
CA ALA A 65 -14.24 0.28 0.37
C ALA A 65 -12.73 0.05 0.53
N ALA A 66 -12.20 -1.09 0.07
CA ALA A 66 -10.76 -1.33 0.00
C ALA A 66 -10.05 -0.31 -0.90
N ILE A 67 -10.62 -0.03 -2.07
CA ILE A 67 -10.12 0.97 -3.02
C ILE A 67 -10.15 2.38 -2.43
N GLY A 68 -11.27 2.77 -1.81
CA GLY A 68 -11.38 4.06 -1.13
C GLY A 68 -10.36 4.21 0.01
N ASN A 69 -10.08 3.12 0.72
CA ASN A 69 -9.06 3.08 1.75
C ASN A 69 -7.64 3.22 1.16
N MET A 70 -7.32 2.58 0.03
CA MET A 70 -6.05 2.79 -0.67
C MET A 70 -5.87 4.25 -1.09
N MET A 71 -6.89 4.85 -1.70
CA MET A 71 -6.87 6.25 -2.13
C MET A 71 -6.65 7.21 -0.94
N TRP A 72 -7.25 6.90 0.22
CA TRP A 72 -7.06 7.69 1.42
C TRP A 72 -5.65 7.54 2.00
N ASN A 73 -5.12 6.32 2.05
CA ASN A 73 -3.77 6.08 2.52
C ASN A 73 -2.71 6.72 1.62
N LEU A 74 -2.92 6.79 0.31
CA LEU A 74 -1.99 7.48 -0.60
C LEU A 74 -1.87 8.98 -0.24
N ARG A 75 -2.99 9.65 0.03
CA ARG A 75 -2.99 11.05 0.46
C ARG A 75 -2.32 11.24 1.83
N MET A 76 -2.64 10.36 2.78
CA MET A 76 -2.00 10.40 4.10
C MET A 76 -0.49 10.12 4.01
N LEU A 77 -0.06 9.25 3.09
CA LEU A 77 1.34 8.99 2.80
C LEU A 77 2.01 10.25 2.25
N GLN A 78 1.43 10.90 1.24
CA GLN A 78 1.94 12.15 0.66
C GLN A 78 2.06 13.28 1.70
N ILE A 79 1.06 13.42 2.58
CA ILE A 79 1.05 14.45 3.64
C ILE A 79 2.13 14.21 4.71
N THR A 80 2.45 12.96 5.01
CA THR A 80 3.21 12.63 6.23
C THR A 80 4.54 11.93 6.01
N GLY A 81 4.78 11.35 4.83
CA GLY A 81 5.91 10.46 4.56
C GLY A 81 5.93 9.20 5.44
N SER A 82 4.82 8.82 6.09
CA SER A 82 4.81 7.74 7.06
C SER A 82 4.56 6.36 6.42
N CYS A 83 5.50 5.45 6.63
CA CYS A 83 5.50 4.07 6.11
C CYS A 83 4.20 3.30 6.35
N LYS A 84 3.57 3.47 7.51
CA LYS A 84 2.33 2.75 7.88
C LYS A 84 1.18 2.92 6.87
N TYR A 85 1.14 4.04 6.14
CA TYR A 85 0.13 4.25 5.11
C TYR A 85 0.46 3.45 3.85
N ALA A 86 1.74 3.36 3.46
CA ALA A 86 2.20 2.51 2.37
C ALA A 86 2.07 1.01 2.70
N ASP A 87 2.32 0.61 3.96
CA ASP A 87 2.07 -0.75 4.44
C ASP A 87 0.59 -1.14 4.34
N LEU A 88 -0.30 -0.19 4.65
CA LEU A 88 -1.74 -0.45 4.51
C LEU A 88 -2.18 -0.48 3.04
N ILE A 89 -1.61 0.35 2.16
CA ILE A 89 -1.84 0.26 0.71
C ILE A 89 -1.47 -1.13 0.20
N GLU A 90 -0.28 -1.64 0.56
CA GLU A 90 0.18 -2.98 0.19
C GLU A 90 -0.81 -4.05 0.67
N LYS A 91 -1.17 -4.01 1.96
CA LYS A 91 -2.12 -4.97 2.55
C LYS A 91 -3.47 -4.96 1.84
N LEU A 92 -4.01 -3.78 1.55
CA LEU A 92 -5.28 -3.62 0.83
C LEU A 92 -5.17 -4.15 -0.60
N LEU A 93 -4.12 -3.78 -1.33
CA LEU A 93 -3.91 -4.21 -2.71
C LEU A 93 -3.88 -5.74 -2.81
N TYR A 94 -2.97 -6.39 -2.07
CA TYR A 94 -2.73 -7.82 -2.18
C TYR A 94 -3.79 -8.71 -1.52
N ASN A 95 -4.73 -8.14 -0.76
CA ASN A 95 -5.76 -8.91 -0.07
C ASN A 95 -7.16 -8.39 -0.39
N ALA A 96 -7.56 -7.25 0.17
CA ALA A 96 -8.95 -6.77 0.13
C ALA A 96 -9.39 -6.20 -1.24
N MET A 97 -8.46 -5.78 -2.09
CA MET A 97 -8.77 -5.23 -3.42
C MET A 97 -8.68 -6.30 -4.50
N LEU A 98 -7.54 -7.01 -4.63
CA LEU A 98 -7.35 -8.00 -5.70
C LEU A 98 -8.26 -9.23 -5.57
N VAL A 99 -8.71 -9.59 -4.36
CA VAL A 99 -9.74 -10.63 -4.19
C VAL A 99 -11.04 -10.29 -4.94
N GLY A 100 -11.28 -8.98 -5.14
CA GLY A 100 -12.39 -8.37 -5.84
C GLY A 100 -12.56 -8.79 -7.30
N GLN A 101 -11.54 -9.38 -7.92
CA GLN A 101 -11.52 -9.74 -9.33
C GLN A 101 -11.00 -11.18 -9.52
N SER A 102 -11.55 -11.90 -10.49
CA SER A 102 -11.00 -13.19 -10.94
C SER A 102 -9.65 -12.99 -11.61
N ILE A 103 -8.82 -14.04 -11.63
CA ILE A 103 -7.48 -13.99 -12.24
C ILE A 103 -7.56 -13.66 -13.74
N ASP A 104 -8.61 -14.12 -14.42
CA ASP A 104 -8.85 -13.84 -15.85
C ASP A 104 -9.53 -12.48 -16.10
N GLY A 105 -9.83 -11.72 -15.04
CA GLY A 105 -10.39 -10.37 -15.11
C GLY A 105 -11.87 -10.28 -15.47
N LYS A 106 -12.58 -11.41 -15.58
CA LYS A 106 -13.96 -11.47 -16.10
C LYS A 106 -15.05 -11.39 -15.04
N GLU A 107 -14.76 -11.83 -13.82
CA GLU A 107 -15.74 -11.88 -12.75
C GLU A 107 -15.26 -11.12 -11.52
N TYR A 108 -16.22 -10.64 -10.72
CA TYR A 108 -15.97 -9.74 -9.60
C TYR A 108 -16.74 -10.16 -8.35
N THR A 109 -16.23 -9.82 -7.17
CA THR A 109 -16.99 -9.82 -5.91
C THR A 109 -17.37 -8.40 -5.52
N TYR A 110 -18.53 -8.27 -4.88
CA TYR A 110 -18.97 -7.03 -4.24
C TYR A 110 -18.50 -7.03 -2.79
N ASP A 111 -19.03 -7.95 -1.98
CA ASP A 111 -18.59 -8.25 -0.63
C ASP A 111 -17.52 -9.36 -0.60
N ASN A 112 -16.60 -9.27 0.36
CA ASN A 112 -15.47 -10.18 0.50
C ASN A 112 -15.46 -10.78 1.92
N PRO A 113 -16.29 -11.81 2.18
CA PRO A 113 -16.34 -12.46 3.48
C PRO A 113 -15.04 -13.23 3.75
N LEU A 114 -14.70 -13.41 5.04
CA LEU A 114 -13.49 -14.13 5.44
C LEU A 114 -13.73 -15.63 5.61
N ILE A 115 -14.98 -16.05 5.71
CA ILE A 115 -15.41 -17.45 5.74
C ILE A 115 -16.49 -17.63 4.67
N SER A 116 -16.38 -18.70 3.87
CA SER A 116 -17.42 -19.09 2.92
C SER A 116 -17.80 -20.55 3.13
N TYR A 117 -19.11 -20.82 3.08
CA TYR A 117 -19.68 -22.17 3.07
C TYR A 117 -20.10 -22.60 1.65
N GLY A 118 -19.51 -21.99 0.62
CA GLY A 118 -19.73 -22.35 -0.80
C GLY A 118 -20.84 -21.56 -1.51
N LYS A 119 -21.41 -20.53 -0.87
CA LYS A 119 -22.46 -19.68 -1.46
C LYS A 119 -21.92 -18.43 -2.15
N ASP A 120 -20.74 -17.97 -1.76
CA ASP A 120 -20.12 -16.75 -2.26
C ASP A 120 -19.40 -17.05 -3.58
N LYS A 121 -19.84 -16.42 -4.66
CA LYS A 121 -19.26 -16.59 -6.00
C LYS A 121 -19.07 -15.22 -6.64
N ARG A 122 -18.00 -15.10 -7.41
CA ARG A 122 -17.82 -13.96 -8.31
C ARG A 122 -18.89 -13.96 -9.39
N ARG A 123 -19.15 -12.80 -9.96
CA ARG A 123 -20.13 -12.59 -11.05
C ARG A 123 -19.53 -11.66 -12.08
N GLU A 124 -19.89 -11.86 -13.35
CA GLU A 124 -19.46 -10.96 -14.43
C GLU A 124 -19.87 -9.50 -14.17
N TRP A 125 -21.08 -9.29 -13.65
CA TRP A 125 -21.62 -7.95 -13.41
C TRP A 125 -22.66 -7.91 -12.28
N PHE A 126 -22.99 -6.69 -11.86
CA PHE A 126 -23.98 -6.39 -10.82
C PHE A 126 -24.94 -5.31 -11.28
N ARG A 127 -26.15 -5.25 -10.72
CA ARG A 127 -27.06 -4.12 -10.95
C ARG A 127 -26.44 -2.80 -10.47
N CYS A 128 -25.83 -2.81 -9.29
CA CYS A 128 -24.95 -1.74 -8.82
C CYS A 128 -23.51 -2.13 -9.13
N ALA A 129 -23.01 -1.74 -10.30
CA ALA A 129 -21.68 -2.11 -10.78
C ALA A 129 -20.61 -1.10 -10.39
N CYS A 130 -20.55 -0.72 -9.10
CA CYS A 130 -19.48 0.13 -8.60
C CYS A 130 -18.12 -0.60 -8.62
N CYS A 131 -18.09 -1.89 -8.26
CA CYS A 131 -16.85 -2.65 -8.09
C CYS A 131 -16.05 -2.85 -9.39
N PRO A 132 -16.61 -3.37 -10.49
CA PRO A 132 -15.82 -3.65 -11.70
C PRO A 132 -15.06 -2.43 -12.27
N PRO A 133 -15.69 -1.27 -12.54
CA PRO A 133 -14.96 -0.10 -13.04
C PRO A 133 -14.02 0.50 -11.98
N ASN A 134 -14.32 0.36 -10.69
CA ASN A 134 -13.40 0.78 -9.62
C ASN A 134 -12.13 -0.06 -9.57
N VAL A 135 -12.23 -1.38 -9.77
CA VAL A 135 -11.06 -2.26 -9.89
C VAL A 135 -10.25 -1.83 -11.12
N ALA A 136 -10.90 -1.71 -12.28
CA ALA A 136 -10.25 -1.36 -13.53
C ALA A 136 -9.45 -0.05 -13.44
N ARG A 137 -10.04 1.02 -12.87
CA ARG A 137 -9.33 2.30 -12.74
C ARG A 137 -8.10 2.19 -11.82
N ILE A 138 -8.16 1.39 -10.76
CA ILE A 138 -7.04 1.26 -9.81
C ILE A 138 -5.90 0.44 -10.43
N ILE A 139 -6.23 -0.63 -11.16
CA ILE A 139 -5.23 -1.39 -11.92
C ILE A 139 -4.54 -0.51 -12.96
N ALA A 140 -5.30 0.33 -13.67
CA ALA A 140 -4.76 1.24 -14.68
C ALA A 140 -3.79 2.29 -14.11
N VAL A 141 -4.01 2.74 -12.87
CA VAL A 141 -3.17 3.76 -12.19
C VAL A 141 -2.29 3.17 -11.08
N LEU A 142 -2.05 1.85 -11.09
CA LEU A 142 -1.28 1.19 -10.03
C LEU A 142 0.14 1.77 -9.88
N GLY A 143 0.73 2.26 -10.98
CA GLY A 143 2.03 2.93 -10.99
C GLY A 143 2.14 4.11 -10.02
N ASP A 144 1.04 4.85 -9.82
CA ASP A 144 0.99 6.03 -8.93
C ASP A 144 1.13 5.66 -7.45
N TYR A 145 0.96 4.38 -7.11
CA TYR A 145 1.14 3.87 -5.76
C TYR A 145 2.57 3.35 -5.51
N ILE A 146 3.38 3.19 -6.55
CA ILE A 146 4.73 2.60 -6.44
C ILE A 146 5.75 3.64 -5.98
N TYR A 147 5.68 4.86 -6.54
CA TYR A 147 6.69 5.90 -6.31
C TYR A 147 6.06 7.23 -5.90
N SER A 148 6.85 8.08 -5.26
CA SER A 148 6.59 9.52 -5.16
C SER A 148 7.91 10.29 -5.20
N THR A 149 7.82 11.60 -5.45
CA THR A 149 8.96 12.51 -5.40
C THR A 149 8.74 13.58 -4.32
N SER A 150 9.85 14.14 -3.87
CA SER A 150 9.91 15.30 -2.98
C SER A 150 11.14 16.11 -3.35
N GLU A 151 11.27 17.32 -2.82
CA GLU A 151 12.49 18.14 -2.99
C GLU A 151 13.78 17.42 -2.56
N ARG A 152 13.68 16.40 -1.69
CA ARG A 152 14.83 15.62 -1.23
C ARG A 152 15.21 14.47 -2.16
N GLY A 153 14.29 13.99 -3.00
CA GLY A 153 14.52 12.85 -3.87
C GLY A 153 13.31 11.93 -4.01
N ILE A 154 13.59 10.65 -4.28
CA ILE A 154 12.61 9.66 -4.75
C ILE A 154 12.24 8.71 -3.62
N TRP A 155 10.95 8.44 -3.49
CA TRP A 155 10.38 7.51 -2.53
C TRP A 155 9.89 6.27 -3.26
N ILE A 156 10.26 5.09 -2.75
CA ILE A 156 9.83 3.79 -3.27
C ILE A 156 8.92 3.15 -2.23
N HIS A 157 7.63 3.08 -2.55
CA HIS A 157 6.57 2.62 -1.67
C HIS A 157 6.20 1.17 -1.92
N GLN A 158 6.13 0.71 -3.16
CA GLN A 158 5.74 -0.68 -3.47
C GLN A 158 6.86 -1.39 -4.24
N TYR A 159 6.98 -2.69 -4.00
CA TYR A 159 8.02 -3.53 -4.57
C TYR A 159 7.48 -4.40 -5.70
N ILE A 160 6.93 -3.74 -6.72
CA ILE A 160 6.33 -4.36 -7.90
C ILE A 160 7.35 -4.27 -9.04
N GLY A 161 7.55 -5.36 -9.78
CA GLY A 161 8.45 -5.34 -10.93
C GLY A 161 7.98 -4.36 -12.01
N ASN A 162 8.80 -3.38 -12.35
CA ASN A 162 8.45 -2.32 -13.30
C ASN A 162 9.69 -1.59 -13.81
N ASP A 163 9.52 -0.81 -14.88
CA ASP A 163 10.43 0.26 -15.27
C ASP A 163 9.72 1.61 -15.11
N ALA A 164 10.40 2.60 -14.54
CA ALA A 164 9.87 3.94 -14.33
C ALA A 164 10.89 5.00 -14.79
N LYS A 165 10.37 6.14 -15.23
CA LYS A 165 11.16 7.33 -15.57
C LYS A 165 10.68 8.48 -14.69
N ILE A 166 11.58 9.04 -13.91
CA ILE A 166 11.28 10.09 -12.93
C ILE A 166 12.17 11.28 -13.23
N ASP A 167 11.56 12.43 -13.48
CA ASP A 167 12.31 13.69 -13.59
C ASP A 167 12.58 14.24 -12.18
N LEU A 168 13.86 14.38 -11.84
CA LEU A 168 14.33 14.95 -10.60
C LEU A 168 15.31 16.09 -10.89
N ASP A 169 14.87 17.33 -10.71
CA ASP A 169 15.64 18.55 -10.99
C ASP A 169 16.22 18.60 -12.42
N SER A 170 15.38 18.30 -13.42
CA SER A 170 15.75 18.26 -14.84
C SER A 170 16.81 17.20 -15.16
N ASN A 171 16.91 16.14 -14.35
CA ASN A 171 17.61 14.92 -14.68
C ASN A 171 16.62 13.77 -14.72
N LEU A 172 16.55 13.10 -15.86
CA LEU A 172 15.71 11.92 -16.02
C LEU A 172 16.39 10.70 -15.39
N ILE A 173 15.88 10.28 -14.23
CA ILE A 173 16.31 9.08 -13.54
C ILE A 173 15.41 7.93 -13.98
N SER A 174 15.98 6.93 -14.63
CA SER A 174 15.27 5.69 -14.95
C SER A 174 15.52 4.67 -13.85
N ILE A 175 14.46 4.04 -13.35
CA ILE A 175 14.51 3.02 -12.30
C ILE A 175 13.95 1.73 -12.86
N SER A 176 14.72 0.66 -12.80
CA SER A 176 14.27 -0.70 -13.13
C SER A 176 14.17 -1.52 -11.86
N GLN A 177 12.97 -1.99 -11.54
CA GLN A 177 12.67 -2.87 -10.42
C GLN A 177 12.43 -4.29 -10.94
N THR A 178 13.26 -5.23 -10.48
CA THR A 178 13.01 -6.66 -10.62
C THR A 178 12.66 -7.22 -9.25
N SER A 179 11.46 -7.77 -9.08
CA SER A 179 10.95 -8.17 -7.77
C SER A 179 10.43 -9.60 -7.78
N GLY A 180 10.80 -10.38 -6.77
CA GLY A 180 10.16 -11.66 -6.46
C GLY A 180 8.87 -11.51 -5.64
N PHE A 181 8.60 -10.32 -5.13
CA PHE A 181 7.44 -10.04 -4.28
C PHE A 181 6.12 -10.16 -5.09
N PRO A 182 5.03 -10.68 -4.51
CA PRO A 182 4.84 -11.06 -3.10
C PRO A 182 5.30 -12.49 -2.73
N TRP A 183 5.84 -13.26 -3.67
CA TRP A 183 6.14 -14.68 -3.46
C TRP A 183 7.50 -14.95 -2.84
N ARG A 184 8.48 -14.09 -3.14
CA ARG A 184 9.83 -14.13 -2.59
C ARG A 184 10.28 -12.74 -2.18
N GLY A 185 11.24 -12.68 -1.26
CA GLY A 185 11.63 -11.44 -0.58
C GLY A 185 12.65 -10.61 -1.34
N GLU A 186 13.19 -11.11 -2.45
CA GLU A 186 14.27 -10.44 -3.17
C GLU A 186 13.73 -9.36 -4.11
N VAL A 187 14.32 -8.18 -4.02
CA VAL A 187 14.06 -7.04 -4.90
C VAL A 187 15.38 -6.46 -5.36
N LYS A 188 15.54 -6.29 -6.66
CA LYS A 188 16.66 -5.58 -7.26
C LYS A 188 16.16 -4.29 -7.88
N ILE A 189 16.81 -3.19 -7.51
CA ILE A 189 16.53 -1.86 -8.04
C ILE A 189 17.80 -1.40 -8.75
N LYS A 190 17.70 -1.15 -10.06
CA LYS A 190 18.78 -0.59 -10.85
C LYS A 190 18.45 0.85 -11.22
N LEU A 191 19.39 1.75 -10.99
CA LEU A 191 19.29 3.13 -11.44
C LEU A 191 20.03 3.29 -12.77
N ILE A 192 19.40 3.98 -13.71
CA ILE A 192 19.98 4.33 -15.01
C ILE A 192 19.90 5.85 -15.12
N LEU A 193 21.06 6.50 -15.18
CA LEU A 193 21.20 7.96 -15.10
C LEU A 193 21.99 8.49 -16.30
N SER A 194 21.52 9.61 -16.86
CA SER A 194 22.28 10.35 -17.89
C SER A 194 23.52 11.06 -17.32
N ARG A 195 23.43 11.49 -16.05
CA ARG A 195 24.49 12.15 -15.29
C ARG A 195 24.39 11.74 -13.82
N SER A 196 25.54 11.64 -13.15
CA SER A 196 25.55 11.41 -11.70
C SER A 196 24.86 12.56 -10.97
N GLN A 197 24.12 12.25 -9.90
CA GLN A 197 23.38 13.24 -9.13
C GLN A 197 23.29 12.84 -7.66
N LYS A 198 23.39 13.84 -6.77
CA LYS A 198 23.16 13.64 -5.34
C LYS A 198 21.68 13.82 -5.02
N PHE A 199 21.06 12.78 -4.48
CA PHE A 199 19.68 12.82 -3.99
C PHE A 199 19.42 11.70 -2.98
N SER A 200 18.33 11.83 -2.23
CA SER A 200 17.89 10.80 -1.30
C SER A 200 17.02 9.76 -2.02
N LEU A 201 17.34 8.48 -1.84
CA LEU A 201 16.38 7.40 -2.04
C LEU A 201 15.74 7.04 -0.70
N PHE A 202 14.42 7.09 -0.64
CA PHE A 202 13.64 6.63 0.51
C PHE A 202 13.05 5.25 0.18
N LEU A 203 13.61 4.21 0.80
CA LEU A 203 13.13 2.84 0.62
C LEU A 203 12.22 2.45 1.78
N ARG A 204 11.03 1.94 1.49
CA ARG A 204 10.13 1.44 2.54
C ARG A 204 10.70 0.16 3.14
N ILE A 205 10.87 0.11 4.45
CA ILE A 205 11.12 -1.16 5.16
C ILE A 205 9.77 -1.63 5.72
N PRO A 206 9.13 -2.65 5.12
CA PRO A 206 7.77 -3.05 5.51
C PRO A 206 7.71 -3.47 6.98
N ASP A 207 6.65 -3.10 7.69
CA ASP A 207 6.49 -3.45 9.11
C ASP A 207 6.51 -4.97 9.37
N TRP A 208 6.05 -5.75 8.39
CA TRP A 208 6.07 -7.21 8.48
C TRP A 208 7.46 -7.83 8.28
N SER A 209 8.43 -7.12 7.71
CA SER A 209 9.78 -7.66 7.44
C SER A 209 10.65 -7.53 8.69
N ILE A 210 10.85 -8.64 9.42
CA ILE A 210 11.59 -8.64 10.70
C ILE A 210 13.08 -8.36 10.44
N ASP A 211 13.65 -9.05 9.46
CA ASP A 211 15.05 -8.92 9.05
C ASP A 211 15.04 -8.46 7.59
N THR A 212 15.47 -7.23 7.36
CA THR A 212 15.67 -6.72 6.01
C THR A 212 17.15 -6.53 5.78
N GLU A 213 17.65 -7.07 4.67
CA GLU A 213 19.00 -6.78 4.19
C GLU A 213 18.94 -5.83 3.01
N LEU A 214 19.89 -4.91 2.96
CA LEU A 214 20.12 -4.04 1.81
C LEU A 214 21.60 -4.12 1.45
N LYS A 215 21.89 -4.28 0.16
CA LYS A 215 23.22 -4.11 -0.42
C LYS A 215 23.15 -3.03 -1.48
N ILE A 216 24.21 -2.23 -1.57
CA ILE A 216 24.38 -1.26 -2.65
C ILE A 216 25.67 -1.61 -3.38
N ASN A 217 25.58 -1.92 -4.67
CA ASN A 217 26.69 -2.44 -5.48
C ASN A 217 27.41 -3.63 -4.82
N GLY A 218 26.64 -4.55 -4.23
CA GLY A 218 27.15 -5.73 -3.52
C GLY A 218 27.67 -5.48 -2.10
N ILE A 219 27.83 -4.22 -1.67
CA ILE A 219 28.30 -3.86 -0.33
C ILE A 219 27.11 -3.74 0.62
N LYS A 220 27.17 -4.43 1.77
CA LYS A 220 26.10 -4.40 2.77
C LYS A 220 25.91 -2.98 3.34
N PHE A 221 24.66 -2.51 3.35
CA PHE A 221 24.24 -1.26 3.95
C PHE A 221 23.51 -1.56 5.26
N ASN A 222 24.01 -1.05 6.39
CA ASN A 222 23.48 -1.38 7.72
C ASN A 222 22.79 -0.21 8.43
N GLU A 223 22.84 1.00 7.87
CA GLU A 223 22.39 2.20 8.56
C GLU A 223 20.87 2.36 8.47
N GLY A 224 20.21 2.69 9.59
CA GLY A 224 18.81 3.14 9.59
C GLY A 224 17.75 2.12 9.13
N LEU A 225 18.12 0.86 8.87
CA LEU A 225 17.16 -0.20 8.53
C LEU A 225 16.28 -0.52 9.74
N SER A 226 15.02 -0.12 9.68
CA SER A 226 14.07 -0.30 10.77
C SER A 226 12.68 -0.54 10.19
N ARG A 227 12.05 -1.67 10.57
CA ARG A 227 10.71 -2.04 10.11
C ARG A 227 9.69 -0.92 10.37
N GLY A 228 8.73 -0.78 9.46
CA GLY A 228 7.67 0.22 9.55
C GLY A 228 8.18 1.65 9.38
N LYS A 229 9.34 1.84 8.75
CA LYS A 229 9.95 3.14 8.46
C LYS A 229 10.51 3.17 7.04
N TYR A 230 10.77 4.38 6.56
CA TYR A 230 11.63 4.59 5.41
C TYR A 230 13.08 4.66 5.87
N VAL A 231 13.97 3.99 5.15
CA VAL A 231 15.41 4.27 5.21
C VAL A 231 15.74 5.32 4.17
N GLU A 232 16.42 6.39 4.59
CA GLU A 232 16.92 7.43 3.70
C GLU A 232 18.37 7.14 3.33
N ILE A 233 18.65 7.09 2.02
CA ILE A 233 19.99 6.88 1.49
C ILE A 233 20.36 8.11 0.66
N LEU A 234 21.01 9.07 1.30
CA LEU A 234 21.51 10.26 0.65
C LEU A 234 22.93 10.03 0.15
N ARG A 235 23.10 9.97 -1.17
CA ARG A 235 24.42 9.85 -1.80
C ARG A 235 24.42 10.42 -3.21
N THR A 236 25.62 10.55 -3.79
CA THR A 236 25.77 10.69 -5.23
C THR A 236 25.54 9.32 -5.87
N TRP A 237 24.49 9.24 -6.69
CA TRP A 237 24.16 8.05 -7.47
C TRP A 237 24.84 8.12 -8.83
N LEU A 238 25.38 7.00 -9.27
CA LEU A 238 26.05 6.81 -10.54
C LEU A 238 25.15 5.97 -11.47
N ASP A 239 25.42 6.08 -12.78
CA ASP A 239 24.76 5.21 -13.75
C ASP A 239 25.08 3.73 -13.43
N ASN A 240 24.06 2.88 -13.52
CA ASN A 240 24.09 1.46 -13.17
C ASN A 240 24.32 1.14 -11.69
N ASP A 241 24.13 2.09 -10.75
CA ASP A 241 24.05 1.73 -9.33
C ASP A 241 22.91 0.73 -9.09
N ILE A 242 23.18 -0.30 -8.28
CA ILE A 242 22.25 -1.38 -7.95
C ILE A 242 22.00 -1.41 -6.45
N LEU A 243 20.73 -1.53 -6.07
CA LEU A 243 20.28 -1.82 -4.73
C LEU A 243 19.63 -3.21 -4.71
N ASP A 244 20.14 -4.11 -3.88
CA ASP A 244 19.56 -5.42 -3.66
C ASP A 244 18.93 -5.43 -2.25
N LEU A 245 17.60 -5.55 -2.18
CA LEU A 245 16.86 -5.74 -0.94
C LEU A 245 16.44 -7.20 -0.79
N THR A 246 16.50 -7.69 0.44
CA THR A 246 15.95 -9.00 0.81
C THR A 246 15.04 -8.82 2.02
N PHE A 247 13.76 -9.12 1.84
CA PHE A 247 12.77 -9.11 2.91
C PHE A 247 12.54 -10.51 3.48
N ASN A 248 12.38 -10.61 4.79
CA ASN A 248 12.05 -11.85 5.46
C ASN A 248 10.54 -12.14 5.42
N LEU A 249 10.14 -13.09 4.56
CA LEU A 249 8.74 -13.53 4.34
C LEU A 249 8.34 -14.77 5.16
N LYS A 250 8.94 -15.00 6.33
CA LYS A 250 8.56 -16.15 7.17
C LYS A 250 7.05 -16.16 7.46
N PRO A 251 6.37 -17.32 7.35
CA PRO A 251 4.98 -17.47 7.78
C PRO A 251 4.80 -17.05 9.24
N LYS A 252 3.65 -16.45 9.54
CA LYS A 252 3.32 -15.96 10.88
C LYS A 252 1.93 -16.38 11.29
N PHE A 253 1.80 -16.81 12.54
CA PHE A 253 0.51 -16.81 13.21
C PHE A 253 0.18 -15.38 13.61
N VAL A 254 -1.07 -14.97 13.37
CA VAL A 254 -1.58 -13.67 13.75
C VAL A 254 -2.79 -13.90 14.64
N GLU A 255 -2.79 -13.24 15.79
CA GLU A 255 -3.91 -13.25 16.73
C GLU A 255 -4.63 -11.90 16.68
N SER A 256 -5.95 -11.93 16.77
CA SER A 256 -6.75 -10.72 16.92
C SER A 256 -6.60 -10.14 18.34
N ASP A 257 -6.96 -8.88 18.49
CA ASP A 257 -7.15 -8.30 19.82
C ASP A 257 -8.25 -9.07 20.58
N GLN A 258 -8.05 -9.33 21.87
CA GLN A 258 -8.98 -10.09 22.73
C GLN A 258 -10.40 -9.49 22.80
N ARG A 259 -10.58 -8.23 22.41
CA ARG A 259 -11.90 -7.58 22.32
C ARG A 259 -12.71 -8.04 21.11
N ILE A 260 -12.07 -8.63 20.10
CA ILE A 260 -12.74 -9.26 18.95
C ILE A 260 -13.15 -10.66 19.41
N LYS A 261 -14.46 -10.90 19.46
CA LYS A 261 -15.07 -12.15 19.91
C LYS A 261 -15.38 -13.07 18.74
#